data_AF-A0AAD0E7A7-F1
#
_entry.id   AF-A0AAD0E7A7-F1
#
_cell.length_a   1.000
_cell.length_b   1.000
_cell.length_c   1.000
_cell.angle_alpha   90.00
_cell.angle_beta   90.00
_cell.angle_gamma   90.00
#
_symmetry.space_group_name_H-M   'P 1'
#
loop_
_entity.id
_entity.type
_entity.pdbx_description
1 polymer ?
#
loop_
_entity_poly.entity_id
_entity_poly.type
_entity_poly.pdbx_seq_one_letter_code
_entity_poly.pdbx_strand_id
1 'polypeptide(L)'
;MQELETELLHLAISKGKKNTFVQIPTASSHEGQSRREHWQSLGREQADRIGSQCVYLPIHEREDAFNLDFLDLIADAGLIYFSGGDPHRVAEIFSGSPLWEEIIKQWNSGTSLAGCSAGAMAFGGTIMGLRRSNHSPGLSLLPDIEVIPHYDKMLGWLPERVASFVLKSDSQSVLLGIDEYTALVHTDSWRRAGRGKVHVLRGSLDFTE
;
A
#
# COMPACT_ATOMS: atom_id res chain seq x y z
N MET A 1 11.38 3.18 -8.68
CA MET A 1 10.65 3.38 -7.42
C MET A 1 11.50 4.04 -6.35
N GLN A 2 12.80 3.73 -6.25
CA GLN A 2 13.71 4.40 -5.29
C GLN A 2 13.60 5.92 -5.26
N GLU A 3 13.65 6.60 -6.42
CA GLU A 3 13.51 8.06 -6.51
C GLU A 3 12.19 8.57 -5.88
N LEU A 4 11.08 7.89 -6.15
CA LEU A 4 9.78 8.25 -5.57
C LEU A 4 9.78 8.05 -4.05
N GLU A 5 10.32 6.93 -3.57
CA GLU A 5 10.37 6.66 -2.13
C GLU A 5 11.27 7.67 -1.40
N THR A 6 12.37 8.10 -2.02
CA THR A 6 13.19 9.22 -1.53
C THR A 6 12.40 10.53 -1.50
N GLU A 7 11.64 10.84 -2.56
CA GLU A 7 10.80 12.04 -2.62
C GLU A 7 9.75 12.06 -1.50
N LEU A 8 9.03 10.95 -1.30
CA LEU A 8 8.02 10.81 -0.26
C LEU A 8 8.63 10.97 1.15
N LEU A 9 9.80 10.37 1.38
CA LEU A 9 10.52 10.51 2.63
C LEU A 9 10.94 11.97 2.88
N HIS A 10 11.55 12.62 1.89
CA HIS A 10 11.98 14.02 2.01
C HIS A 10 10.80 14.99 2.18
N LEU A 11 9.67 14.73 1.52
CA LEU A 11 8.45 15.51 1.72
C LEU A 11 7.98 15.45 3.18
N ALA A 12 7.94 14.27 3.79
CA ALA A 12 7.58 14.13 5.19
C ALA A 12 8.59 14.82 6.12
N ILE A 13 9.89 14.70 5.85
CA ILE A 13 10.94 15.39 6.60
C ILE A 13 10.77 16.91 6.52
N SER A 14 10.42 17.45 5.35
CA SER A 14 10.14 18.88 5.19
C SER A 14 8.95 19.37 6.03
N LYS A 15 8.07 18.45 6.44
CA LYS A 15 6.93 18.67 7.36
C LYS A 15 7.28 18.38 8.83
N GLY A 16 8.57 18.18 9.16
CA GLY A 16 9.04 17.95 10.52
C GLY A 16 9.04 16.49 10.97
N LYS A 17 8.82 15.53 10.06
CA LYS A 17 8.89 14.10 10.37
C LYS A 17 10.34 13.60 10.44
N LYS A 18 10.55 12.48 11.11
CA LYS A 18 11.86 11.83 11.28
C LYS A 18 12.30 11.17 9.97
N ASN A 19 13.62 11.05 9.80
CA ASN A 19 14.22 10.31 8.68
C ASN A 19 14.13 8.78 8.91
N THR A 20 12.90 8.27 8.94
CA THR A 20 12.58 6.88 9.25
C THR A 20 11.71 6.26 8.16
N PHE A 21 12.12 5.07 7.71
CA PHE A 21 11.40 4.18 6.81
C PHE A 21 10.83 3.03 7.64
N VAL A 22 9.53 3.07 7.92
CA VAL A 22 8.80 2.00 8.61
C VAL A 22 8.31 1.01 7.57
N GLN A 23 8.79 -0.23 7.65
CA GLN A 23 8.35 -1.33 6.81
C GLN A 23 7.31 -2.19 7.52
N ILE A 24 6.16 -2.40 6.88
CA ILE A 24 5.08 -3.26 7.33
C ILE A 24 4.91 -4.43 6.33
N PRO A 25 5.37 -5.65 6.67
CA PRO A 25 5.40 -6.79 5.75
C PRO A 25 4.18 -7.72 5.85
N THR A 26 3.09 -7.27 6.49
CA THR A 26 1.95 -8.08 6.92
C THR A 26 1.32 -8.92 5.82
N ALA A 27 1.26 -8.40 4.60
CA ALA A 27 0.68 -9.11 3.46
C ALA A 27 1.34 -10.49 3.23
N SER A 28 2.63 -10.63 3.55
CA SER A 28 3.42 -11.85 3.33
C SER A 28 3.75 -12.62 4.61
N SER A 29 3.26 -12.18 5.78
CA SER A 29 3.71 -12.71 7.08
C SER A 29 3.41 -14.20 7.30
N HIS A 30 2.38 -14.71 6.62
CA HIS A 30 1.91 -16.09 6.67
C HIS A 30 2.71 -17.06 5.79
N GLU A 31 3.61 -16.56 4.93
CA GLU A 31 4.40 -17.38 4.00
C GLU A 31 5.63 -18.07 4.64
N GLY A 32 5.76 -17.97 5.97
CA GLY A 32 6.81 -18.60 6.75
C GLY A 32 8.05 -17.73 6.96
N GLN A 33 8.98 -18.26 7.76
CA GLN A 33 10.12 -17.51 8.29
C GLN A 33 11.06 -16.96 7.20
N SER A 34 11.37 -17.78 6.19
CA SER A 34 12.24 -17.36 5.08
C SER A 34 11.66 -16.16 4.32
N ARG A 35 10.34 -16.09 4.13
CA ARG A 35 9.71 -14.94 3.48
C ARG A 35 9.77 -13.69 4.35
N ARG A 36 9.58 -13.82 5.66
CA ARG A 36 9.70 -12.70 6.61
C ARG A 36 11.10 -12.11 6.59
N GLU A 37 12.13 -12.95 6.67
CA GLU A 37 13.54 -12.54 6.59
C GLU A 37 13.88 -11.89 5.25
N HIS A 38 13.35 -12.44 4.15
CA HIS A 38 13.52 -11.86 2.83
C HIS A 38 12.97 -10.42 2.76
N TRP A 39 11.74 -10.20 3.22
CA TRP A 39 11.16 -8.85 3.22
C TRP A 39 11.90 -7.91 4.17
N GLN A 40 12.29 -8.39 5.36
CA GLN A 40 13.10 -7.59 6.28
C GLN A 40 14.43 -7.14 5.65
N SER A 41 15.11 -8.02 4.90
CA SER A 41 16.33 -7.65 4.18
C SER A 41 16.05 -6.60 3.11
N LEU A 42 15.03 -6.81 2.28
CA LEU A 42 14.69 -5.88 1.20
C LEU A 42 14.35 -4.47 1.72
N GLY A 43 13.59 -4.37 2.81
CA GLY A 43 13.27 -3.05 3.38
C GLY A 43 14.49 -2.36 3.99
N ARG A 44 15.36 -3.11 4.67
CA ARG A 44 16.63 -2.58 5.17
C ARG A 44 17.52 -2.07 4.04
N GLU A 45 17.72 -2.88 3.01
CA GLU A 45 18.51 -2.48 1.83
C GLU A 45 17.93 -1.24 1.15
N GLN A 46 16.60 -1.11 1.11
CA GLN A 46 15.97 0.06 0.52
C GLN A 46 16.14 1.31 1.39
N ALA A 47 15.97 1.18 2.71
CA ALA A 47 16.24 2.25 3.65
C ALA A 47 17.69 2.75 3.54
N ASP A 48 18.66 1.84 3.41
CA ASP A 48 20.07 2.16 3.19
C ASP A 48 20.27 2.95 1.88
N ARG A 49 19.63 2.53 0.78
CA ARG A 49 19.72 3.20 -0.53
C ARG A 49 19.14 4.61 -0.54
N ILE A 50 18.10 4.86 0.25
CA ILE A 50 17.45 6.19 0.34
C ILE A 50 18.00 7.03 1.51
N GLY A 51 18.96 6.50 2.28
CA GLY A 51 19.62 7.22 3.38
C GLY A 51 18.75 7.41 4.62
N SER A 52 17.88 6.44 4.94
CA SER A 52 16.93 6.49 6.05
C SER A 52 17.23 5.46 7.14
N GLN A 53 16.83 5.73 8.38
CA GLN A 53 16.78 4.69 9.40
C GLN A 53 15.65 3.70 9.08
N CYS A 54 15.97 2.41 9.00
CA CYS A 54 14.96 1.35 8.84
C CYS A 54 14.31 0.99 10.18
N VAL A 55 12.99 0.95 10.22
CA VAL A 55 12.19 0.36 11.30
C VAL A 55 11.36 -0.76 10.70
N TYR A 56 11.72 -2.00 11.03
CA TYR A 56 10.93 -3.16 10.64
C TYR A 56 9.84 -3.39 11.68
N LEU A 57 8.57 -3.34 11.28
CA LEU A 57 7.43 -3.53 12.17
C LEU A 57 6.82 -4.91 11.93
N PRO A 58 7.11 -5.93 12.78
CA PRO A 58 6.76 -7.32 12.54
C PRO A 58 5.29 -7.63 12.84
N ILE A 59 4.37 -6.94 12.15
CA ILE A 59 2.92 -7.18 12.29
C ILE A 59 2.59 -8.46 11.53
N HIS A 60 2.60 -9.58 12.23
CA HIS A 60 2.45 -10.90 11.63
C HIS A 60 1.04 -11.42 11.80
N GLU A 61 0.46 -11.29 12.99
CA GLU A 61 -0.91 -11.69 13.33
C GLU A 61 -1.76 -10.48 13.74
N ARG A 62 -3.06 -10.71 13.97
CA ARG A 62 -4.00 -9.64 14.31
C ARG A 62 -3.65 -8.99 15.64
N GLU A 63 -3.22 -9.78 16.62
CA GLU A 63 -2.86 -9.33 17.96
C GLU A 63 -1.72 -8.31 17.93
N ASP A 64 -0.80 -8.44 16.97
CA ASP A 64 0.31 -7.51 16.79
C ASP A 64 -0.19 -6.10 16.46
N ALA A 65 -1.29 -5.96 15.71
CA ALA A 65 -1.88 -4.66 15.38
C ALA A 65 -2.60 -4.00 16.58
N PHE A 66 -2.77 -4.73 17.68
CA PHE A 66 -3.28 -4.23 18.96
C PHE A 66 -2.19 -3.98 20.00
N ASN A 67 -0.92 -4.27 19.67
CA ASN A 67 0.19 -3.99 20.55
C ASN A 67 0.51 -2.48 20.56
N LEU A 68 0.28 -1.83 21.70
CA LEU A 68 0.48 -0.39 21.87
C LEU A 68 1.95 0.01 21.82
N ASP A 69 2.89 -0.91 22.07
CA ASP A 69 4.34 -0.63 21.99
C ASP A 69 4.78 -0.26 20.57
N PHE A 70 4.01 -0.68 19.54
CA PHE A 70 4.29 -0.35 18.15
C PHE A 70 3.88 1.07 17.76
N LEU A 71 3.02 1.72 18.55
CA LEU A 71 2.57 3.09 18.24
C LEU A 71 3.73 4.09 18.30
N ASP A 72 4.60 3.95 19.30
CA ASP A 72 5.78 4.81 19.46
C ASP A 72 6.82 4.61 18.35
N LEU A 73 6.89 3.40 17.78
CA LEU A 73 7.81 3.09 16.68
C LEU A 73 7.43 3.76 15.37
N ILE A 74 6.15 4.06 15.17
CA ILE A 74 5.64 4.75 13.97
C ILE A 74 5.42 6.24 14.18
N ALA A 75 5.54 6.72 15.43
CA ALA A 75 5.38 8.13 15.78
C ALA A 75 6.40 9.01 15.06
N ASP A 76 5.87 9.95 14.27
CA ASP A 76 6.62 10.86 13.41
C ASP A 76 7.49 10.17 12.36
N ALA A 77 7.12 8.98 11.90
CA ALA A 77 7.80 8.32 10.80
C ALA A 77 7.81 9.20 9.53
N GLY A 78 8.89 9.12 8.75
CA GLY A 78 8.98 9.81 7.46
C GLY A 78 8.17 9.10 6.38
N LEU A 79 8.34 7.78 6.28
CA LEU A 79 7.61 6.94 5.34
C LEU A 79 7.14 5.65 6.03
N ILE A 80 5.86 5.36 5.97
CA ILE A 80 5.26 4.07 6.35
C ILE A 80 4.92 3.32 5.06
N TYR A 81 5.45 2.09 4.92
CA TYR A 81 5.39 1.32 3.67
C TYR A 81 4.84 -0.08 3.89
N PHE A 82 3.71 -0.39 3.24
CA PHE A 82 3.12 -1.73 3.21
C PHE A 82 3.63 -2.52 2.00
N SER A 83 4.23 -3.69 2.25
CA SER A 83 4.77 -4.55 1.18
C SER A 83 3.70 -5.41 0.48
N GLY A 84 4.11 -6.14 -0.56
CA GLY A 84 3.25 -7.08 -1.31
C GLY A 84 2.99 -8.40 -0.60
N GLY A 85 1.96 -9.14 -1.04
CA GLY A 85 1.51 -10.42 -0.48
C GLY A 85 0.00 -10.65 -0.66
N ASP A 86 -0.72 -11.03 0.40
CA ASP A 86 -2.18 -11.12 0.44
C ASP A 86 -2.82 -9.79 0.94
N PRO A 87 -3.57 -9.04 0.10
CA PRO A 87 -4.24 -7.81 0.51
C PRO A 87 -5.34 -8.04 1.55
N HIS A 88 -6.02 -9.19 1.51
CA HIS A 88 -7.09 -9.49 2.45
C HIS A 88 -6.52 -9.64 3.87
N ARG A 89 -5.33 -10.23 4.01
CA ARG A 89 -4.64 -10.32 5.30
C ARG A 89 -4.31 -8.95 5.88
N VAL A 90 -3.88 -7.99 5.05
CA VAL A 90 -3.61 -6.61 5.49
C VAL A 90 -4.89 -6.00 6.04
N ALA A 91 -6.01 -6.06 5.29
CA ALA A 91 -7.28 -5.52 5.77
C ALA A 91 -7.79 -6.23 7.04
N GLU A 92 -7.72 -7.56 7.09
CA GLU A 92 -8.15 -8.37 8.24
C GLU A 92 -7.35 -8.10 9.51
N ILE A 93 -6.06 -7.79 9.41
CA ILE A 93 -5.22 -7.52 10.58
C ILE A 93 -5.37 -6.07 11.07
N PHE A 94 -5.40 -5.10 10.15
CA PHE A 94 -5.42 -3.68 10.50
C PHE A 94 -6.84 -3.11 10.74
N SER A 95 -7.89 -3.73 10.21
CA SER A 95 -9.25 -3.21 10.38
C SER A 95 -9.66 -3.16 11.85
N GLY A 96 -10.00 -1.94 12.31
CA GLY A 96 -10.40 -1.64 13.69
C GLY A 96 -9.29 -1.80 14.72
N SER A 97 -8.02 -1.76 14.30
CA SER A 97 -6.88 -1.85 15.21
C SER A 97 -6.37 -0.46 15.61
N PRO A 98 -5.83 -0.30 16.84
CA PRO A 98 -5.23 0.97 17.26
C PRO A 98 -4.01 1.33 16.40
N LEU A 99 -3.30 0.35 15.86
CA LEU A 99 -2.17 0.61 14.97
C LEU A 99 -2.62 1.25 13.65
N TRP A 100 -3.75 0.82 13.08
CA TRP A 100 -4.29 1.46 11.88
C TRP A 100 -4.73 2.91 12.16
N GLU A 101 -5.41 3.13 13.28
CA GLU A 101 -5.82 4.48 13.71
C GLU A 101 -4.60 5.40 13.86
N GLU A 102 -3.51 4.92 14.46
CA GLU A 102 -2.28 5.71 14.59
C GLU A 102 -1.59 5.93 13.23
N ILE A 103 -1.56 4.95 12.32
CA ILE A 103 -1.04 5.15 10.96
C ILE A 103 -1.79 6.27 10.24
N ILE A 104 -3.13 6.27 10.31
CA ILE A 104 -3.97 7.32 9.72
C ILE A 104 -3.67 8.69 10.35
N LYS A 105 -3.54 8.75 11.68
CA LYS A 105 -3.17 9.97 12.40
C LYS A 105 -1.79 10.49 11.98
N GLN A 106 -0.80 9.62 11.86
CA GLN A 106 0.54 9.99 11.42
C GLN A 106 0.52 10.51 9.98
N TRP A 107 -0.17 9.81 9.08
CA TRP A 107 -0.35 10.24 7.68
C TRP A 107 -1.00 11.62 7.58
N ASN A 108 -2.11 11.84 8.29
CA ASN A 108 -2.81 13.13 8.34
C ASN A 108 -1.94 14.27 8.91
N SER A 109 -0.99 13.94 9.79
CA SER A 109 -0.04 14.92 10.36
C SER A 109 1.23 15.13 9.52
N GLY A 110 1.35 14.48 8.36
CA GLY A 110 2.41 14.74 7.38
C GLY A 110 3.38 13.59 7.11
N THR A 111 3.21 12.43 7.74
CA THR A 111 3.95 11.20 7.38
C THR A 111 3.54 10.73 5.99
N SER A 112 4.48 10.28 5.17
CA SER A 112 4.15 9.65 3.88
C SER A 112 3.67 8.22 4.10
N LEU A 113 2.63 7.80 3.38
CA LEU A 113 2.07 6.44 3.44
C LEU A 113 2.06 5.83 2.04
N ALA A 114 2.63 4.64 1.90
CA ALA A 114 2.71 3.93 0.62
C ALA A 114 2.34 2.45 0.78
N GLY A 115 1.76 1.88 -0.27
CA GLY A 115 1.42 0.46 -0.35
C GLY A 115 1.82 -0.10 -1.70
N CYS A 116 2.52 -1.22 -1.70
CA CYS A 116 2.93 -1.92 -2.92
C CYS A 116 2.06 -3.16 -3.12
N SER A 117 1.52 -3.34 -4.33
CA SER A 117 0.73 -4.51 -4.71
C SER A 117 -0.44 -4.74 -3.73
N ALA A 118 -0.37 -5.77 -2.89
CA ALA A 118 -1.34 -6.03 -1.83
C ALA A 118 -1.61 -4.83 -0.91
N GLY A 119 -0.59 -4.05 -0.55
CA GLY A 119 -0.77 -2.84 0.25
C GLY A 119 -1.64 -1.80 -0.46
N ALA A 120 -1.43 -1.59 -1.76
CA ALA A 120 -2.22 -0.65 -2.56
C ALA A 120 -3.68 -1.10 -2.67
N MET A 121 -3.93 -2.39 -2.87
CA MET A 121 -5.28 -2.95 -2.88
C MET A 121 -5.97 -2.77 -1.52
N ALA A 122 -5.25 -3.01 -0.43
CA ALA A 122 -5.80 -2.92 0.92
C ALA A 122 -6.18 -1.49 1.33
N PHE A 123 -5.57 -0.46 0.74
CA PHE A 123 -5.93 0.94 1.02
C PHE A 123 -7.26 1.38 0.41
N GLY A 124 -7.71 0.69 -0.65
CA GLY A 124 -8.97 1.00 -1.33
C GLY A 124 -10.22 0.67 -0.51
N GLY A 125 -11.39 0.94 -1.08
CA GLY A 125 -12.68 0.57 -0.49
C GLY A 125 -12.97 -0.93 -0.59
N THR A 126 -12.63 -1.55 -1.73
CA THR A 126 -12.87 -2.98 -2.01
C THR A 126 -11.63 -3.67 -2.54
N ILE A 127 -11.34 -4.85 -2.01
CA ILE A 127 -10.26 -5.75 -2.46
C ILE A 127 -10.84 -6.79 -3.42
N MET A 128 -10.24 -6.90 -4.60
CA MET A 128 -10.62 -7.91 -5.58
C MET A 128 -10.20 -9.33 -5.15
N GLY A 129 -11.18 -10.25 -5.10
CA GLY A 129 -10.95 -11.67 -4.79
C GLY A 129 -10.29 -12.45 -5.94
N LEU A 130 -9.01 -12.16 -6.23
CA LEU A 130 -8.25 -12.91 -7.24
C LEU A 130 -7.96 -14.36 -6.78
N ARG A 131 -7.61 -14.51 -5.49
CA ARG A 131 -7.29 -15.80 -4.86
C ARG A 131 -8.33 -16.28 -3.85
N ARG A 132 -9.37 -15.47 -3.60
CA ARG A 132 -10.51 -15.80 -2.73
C ARG A 132 -11.80 -15.85 -3.55
N SER A 133 -12.85 -16.52 -3.07
CA SER A 133 -14.13 -16.62 -3.81
C SER A 133 -14.86 -15.28 -3.91
N ASN A 134 -14.69 -14.41 -2.91
CA ASN A 134 -15.44 -13.17 -2.78
C ASN A 134 -14.51 -11.95 -2.70
N HIS A 135 -15.01 -10.80 -3.14
CA HIS A 135 -14.46 -9.50 -2.79
C HIS A 135 -14.61 -9.24 -1.28
N SER A 136 -13.71 -8.44 -0.71
CA SER A 136 -13.79 -8.04 0.70
C SER A 136 -13.63 -6.52 0.83
N PRO A 137 -14.09 -5.91 1.92
CA PRO A 137 -13.71 -4.52 2.20
C PRO A 137 -12.18 -4.39 2.34
N GLY A 138 -11.66 -3.25 1.92
CA GLY A 138 -10.32 -2.79 2.27
C GLY A 138 -10.33 -1.97 3.57
N LEU A 139 -9.24 -1.27 3.82
CA LEU A 139 -9.07 -0.37 4.98
C LEU A 139 -9.73 0.99 4.78
N SER A 140 -10.26 1.26 3.57
CA SER A 140 -11.02 2.48 3.27
C SER A 140 -10.24 3.77 3.52
N LEU A 141 -8.92 3.75 3.30
CA LEU A 141 -8.11 4.97 3.22
C LEU A 141 -8.58 5.83 2.03
N LEU A 142 -8.86 5.16 0.91
CA LEU A 142 -9.39 5.73 -0.32
C LEU A 142 -10.67 4.95 -0.69
N PRO A 143 -11.81 5.23 -0.03
CA PRO A 143 -13.01 4.39 -0.13
C PRO A 143 -13.57 4.33 -1.57
N ASP A 144 -13.35 5.37 -2.37
CA ASP A 144 -13.83 5.48 -3.75
C ASP A 144 -12.83 4.95 -4.79
N ILE A 145 -11.70 4.37 -4.35
CA ILE A 145 -10.67 3.82 -5.25
C ILE A 145 -10.54 2.31 -5.03
N GLU A 146 -10.46 1.59 -6.14
CA GLU A 146 -10.13 0.17 -6.23
C GLU A 146 -8.88 -0.01 -7.11
N VAL A 147 -7.99 -0.94 -6.75
CA VAL A 147 -6.70 -1.11 -7.44
C VAL A 147 -6.51 -2.55 -7.93
N ILE A 148 -6.02 -2.68 -9.17
CA ILE A 148 -5.48 -3.91 -9.76
C ILE A 148 -3.99 -3.67 -10.01
N PRO A 149 -3.10 -4.20 -9.15
CA PRO A 149 -1.66 -4.06 -9.35
C PRO A 149 -1.14 -5.04 -10.40
N HIS A 150 0.08 -4.82 -10.89
CA HIS A 150 0.72 -5.65 -11.92
C HIS A 150 -0.13 -5.79 -13.19
N TYR A 151 -0.85 -4.73 -13.55
CA TYR A 151 -1.87 -4.80 -14.60
C TYR A 151 -1.29 -5.18 -15.97
N ASP A 152 -0.09 -4.71 -16.29
CA ASP A 152 0.67 -5.07 -17.49
C ASP A 152 0.96 -6.57 -17.62
N LYS A 153 1.09 -7.30 -16.52
CA LYS A 153 1.25 -8.78 -16.55
C LYS A 153 -0.05 -9.51 -16.86
N MET A 154 -1.18 -8.83 -16.71
CA MET A 154 -2.52 -9.33 -17.04
C MET A 154 -2.96 -8.90 -18.46
N LEU A 155 -2.24 -7.96 -19.09
CA LEU A 155 -2.49 -7.55 -20.47
C LEU A 155 -2.15 -8.71 -21.43
N GLY A 156 -3.14 -9.12 -22.23
CA GLY A 156 -3.04 -10.23 -23.19
C GLY A 156 -3.89 -11.46 -22.83
N TRP A 157 -4.32 -11.58 -21.56
CA TRP A 157 -5.28 -12.59 -21.11
C TRP A 157 -5.94 -12.10 -19.81
N LEU A 158 -7.01 -11.31 -19.92
CA LEU A 158 -7.68 -10.80 -18.73
C LEU A 158 -8.45 -11.96 -18.06
N PRO A 159 -8.11 -12.35 -16.81
CA PRO A 159 -8.86 -13.42 -16.14
C PRO A 159 -10.33 -13.02 -16.03
N GLU A 160 -11.24 -13.99 -16.18
CA GLU A 160 -12.69 -13.75 -16.15
C GLU A 160 -13.14 -12.98 -14.89
N ARG A 161 -12.49 -13.25 -13.75
CA ARG A 161 -12.73 -12.53 -12.48
C ARG A 161 -12.33 -11.06 -12.50
N VAL A 162 -11.28 -10.71 -13.24
CA VAL A 162 -10.89 -9.31 -13.43
C VAL A 162 -11.89 -8.63 -14.36
N ALA A 163 -12.27 -9.29 -15.45
CA ALA A 163 -13.28 -8.77 -16.36
C ALA A 163 -14.62 -8.53 -15.65
N SER A 164 -15.10 -9.48 -14.84
CA SER A 164 -16.35 -9.31 -14.08
C SER A 164 -16.26 -8.19 -13.04
N PHE A 165 -15.10 -8.00 -12.41
CA PHE A 165 -14.88 -6.91 -11.47
C PHE A 165 -14.90 -5.54 -12.16
N VAL A 166 -14.30 -5.43 -13.36
CA VAL A 166 -14.35 -4.22 -14.19
C VAL A 166 -15.79 -3.90 -14.61
N LEU A 167 -16.53 -4.92 -15.07
CA LEU A 167 -17.90 -4.80 -15.59
C LEU A 167 -18.96 -4.53 -14.51
N LYS A 168 -18.59 -4.49 -13.23
CA LYS A 168 -19.51 -4.21 -12.12
C LYS A 168 -20.06 -2.78 -12.23
N SER A 169 -21.20 -2.62 -12.91
CA SER A 169 -21.84 -1.35 -13.27
C SER A 169 -22.37 -0.56 -12.08
N ASP A 170 -22.64 -1.24 -10.97
CA ASP A 170 -23.32 -0.63 -9.82
C ASP A 170 -22.32 0.01 -8.83
N SER A 171 -21.01 -0.10 -9.10
CA SER A 171 -19.97 0.53 -8.29
C SER A 171 -19.70 1.95 -8.78
N GLN A 172 -19.82 2.93 -7.87
CA GLN A 172 -19.44 4.33 -8.11
C GLN A 172 -17.93 4.55 -7.95
N SER A 173 -17.17 3.54 -7.50
CA SER A 173 -15.73 3.63 -7.26
C SER A 173 -14.93 3.63 -8.56
N VAL A 174 -13.85 4.39 -8.59
CA VAL A 174 -12.85 4.41 -9.65
C VAL A 174 -11.99 3.14 -9.55
N LEU A 175 -11.96 2.36 -10.62
CA LEU A 175 -11.11 1.18 -10.72
C LEU A 175 -9.85 1.50 -11.52
N LEU A 176 -8.69 1.32 -10.89
CA LEU A 176 -7.39 1.60 -11.46
C LEU A 176 -6.61 0.32 -11.72
N GLY A 177 -6.10 0.15 -12.93
CA GLY A 177 -5.00 -0.79 -13.23
C GLY A 177 -3.67 -0.07 -13.09
N ILE A 178 -2.73 -0.61 -12.31
CA ILE A 178 -1.40 -0.03 -12.13
C ILE A 178 -0.35 -1.05 -12.57
N ASP A 179 0.44 -0.68 -13.58
CA ASP A 179 1.52 -1.53 -14.13
C ASP A 179 2.67 -1.71 -13.13
N GLU A 180 3.51 -2.72 -13.36
CA GLU A 180 4.75 -2.89 -12.59
C GLU A 180 5.66 -1.64 -12.68
N TYR A 181 6.43 -1.41 -11.61
CA TYR A 181 7.35 -0.27 -11.48
C TYR A 181 6.68 1.10 -11.70
N THR A 182 5.40 1.20 -11.33
CA THR A 182 4.56 2.40 -11.48
C THR A 182 3.79 2.64 -10.19
N ALA A 183 3.56 3.91 -9.86
CA ALA A 183 2.72 4.33 -8.76
C ALA A 183 1.81 5.47 -9.20
N LEU A 184 0.67 5.57 -8.53
CA LEU A 184 -0.16 6.76 -8.51
C LEU A 184 -0.01 7.40 -7.13
N VAL A 185 0.36 8.68 -7.09
CA VAL A 185 0.78 9.38 -5.88
C VAL A 185 -0.06 10.64 -5.73
N HIS A 186 -0.55 10.91 -4.51
CA HIS A 186 -1.26 12.14 -4.19
C HIS A 186 -0.45 12.97 -3.19
N THR A 187 -0.06 14.17 -3.61
CA THR A 187 0.48 15.20 -2.71
C THR A 187 -0.51 16.36 -2.64
N ASP A 188 -0.51 17.22 -3.65
CA ASP A 188 -1.48 18.30 -3.88
C ASP A 188 -2.50 17.91 -4.96
N SER A 189 -2.06 17.07 -5.89
CA SER A 189 -2.89 16.44 -6.93
C SER A 189 -2.39 15.02 -7.18
N TRP A 190 -3.21 14.21 -7.85
CA TRP A 190 -2.78 12.90 -8.32
C TRP A 190 -1.78 13.03 -9.46
N ARG A 191 -0.71 12.24 -9.39
CA ARG A 191 0.29 12.11 -10.45
C ARG A 191 0.80 10.69 -10.58
N ARG A 192 1.09 10.28 -11.81
CA ARG A 192 1.80 9.04 -12.08
C ARG A 192 3.28 9.22 -11.77
N ALA A 193 3.90 8.15 -11.30
CA ALA A 193 5.35 8.05 -11.14
C ALA A 193 5.82 6.66 -11.60
N GLY A 194 7.02 6.58 -12.18
CA GLY A 194 7.62 5.32 -12.60
C GLY A 194 7.54 5.06 -14.11
N ARG A 195 7.72 3.80 -14.49
CA ARG A 195 8.06 3.42 -15.89
C ARG A 195 6.88 2.94 -16.72
N GLY A 196 5.83 2.43 -16.08
CA GLY A 196 4.61 1.95 -16.74
C GLY A 196 3.49 2.98 -16.67
N LYS A 197 2.25 2.51 -16.84
CA LYS A 197 1.04 3.34 -16.93
C LYS A 197 0.10 3.12 -15.74
N VAL A 198 -0.77 4.10 -15.55
CA VAL A 198 -1.98 3.99 -14.71
C VAL A 198 -3.16 4.00 -15.67
N HIS A 199 -4.03 3.00 -15.54
CA HIS A 199 -5.18 2.79 -16.42
C HIS A 199 -6.45 3.02 -15.63
N VAL A 200 -7.30 3.93 -16.07
CA VAL A 200 -8.65 4.08 -15.52
C VAL A 200 -9.56 3.07 -16.22
N LEU A 201 -9.92 2.00 -15.52
CA LEU A 201 -10.70 0.88 -16.06
C LEU A 201 -12.22 1.09 -15.88
N ARG A 202 -12.60 1.83 -14.83
CA ARG A 202 -13.98 2.26 -14.55
C ARG A 202 -13.96 3.58 -13.78
N GLY A 203 -14.94 4.43 -14.02
CA GLY A 203 -15.05 5.76 -13.38
C GLY A 203 -14.14 6.79 -14.03
N SER A 204 -13.83 7.86 -13.31
CA SER A 204 -12.96 8.96 -13.76
C SER A 204 -12.08 9.45 -12.61
N LEU A 205 -10.79 9.62 -12.88
CA LEU A 205 -9.84 10.24 -11.96
C LEU A 205 -8.84 11.06 -12.76
N ASP A 206 -8.74 12.34 -12.45
CA ASP A 206 -7.76 13.23 -13.08
C ASP A 206 -6.41 13.07 -12.40
N PHE A 207 -5.38 12.81 -13.19
CA PHE A 207 -3.99 12.78 -12.73
C PHE A 207 -3.04 13.25 -13.83
N THR A 208 -1.88 13.77 -13.43
CA THR A 208 -0.82 14.12 -14.39
C THR A 208 0.06 12.91 -14.69
N GLU A 209 0.46 12.76 -15.95
CA GLU A 209 1.39 11.72 -16.42
C GLU A 209 2.83 11.90 -15.93
#